data_AF-A0A7X6DBJ5-F1
#
_entry.id   AF-A0A7X6DBJ5-F1
#
_cell.length_a   1.000
_cell.length_b   1.000
_cell.length_c   1.000
_cell.angle_alpha   90.00
_cell.angle_beta   90.00
_cell.angle_gamma   90.00
#
_symmetry.space_group_name_H-M   'P 1'
#
loop_
_entity.id
_entity.type
_entity.pdbx_description
1 polymer ?
#
loop_
_entity_poly.entity_id
_entity_poly.type
_entity_poly.pdbx_seq_one_letter_code
_entity_poly.pdbx_strand_id
1 'polypeptide(L)'
;LPHQIFSDAGFDITVLKQRRINTASHRWREKAKQGESLEDLRLGNSGRPRHKELTEKEELKRLRAEVAYLKAENDFLKKLEQAEREAIWKANSRSTKNSKS
;
A
#
# COMPACT_ATOMS: atom_id res chain seq x y z
N LEU A 1 27.64 -3.85 13.38
CA LEU A 1 28.30 -4.02 12.06
C LEU A 1 27.49 -5.02 11.22
N PRO A 2 27.46 -4.91 9.88
CA PRO A 2 26.61 -5.80 9.09
C PRO A 2 26.84 -7.30 9.32
N HIS A 3 28.07 -7.70 9.66
CA HIS A 3 28.37 -9.06 10.11
C HIS A 3 27.48 -9.61 11.21
N GLN A 4 27.16 -8.78 12.20
CA GLN A 4 26.35 -9.22 13.34
C GLN A 4 24.96 -9.64 12.87
N ILE A 5 24.35 -8.87 11.96
CA ILE A 5 23.04 -9.20 11.37
C ILE A 5 23.06 -10.59 10.70
N PHE A 6 24.11 -10.93 9.96
CA PHE A 6 24.24 -12.24 9.33
C PHE A 6 24.53 -13.36 10.34
N SER A 7 25.36 -13.09 11.35
CA SER A 7 25.65 -14.04 12.44
C SER A 7 24.38 -14.36 13.25
N ASP A 8 23.64 -13.33 13.65
CA ASP A 8 22.42 -13.43 14.46
C ASP A 8 21.31 -14.16 13.68
N ALA A 9 21.30 -14.03 12.35
CA ALA A 9 20.43 -14.78 11.45
C ALA A 9 20.89 -16.22 11.18
N GLY A 10 21.99 -16.68 11.79
CA GLY A 10 22.50 -18.05 11.69
C GLY A 10 23.34 -18.34 10.44
N PHE A 11 23.84 -17.32 9.73
CA PHE A 11 24.73 -17.52 8.60
C PHE A 11 26.18 -17.71 9.04
N ASP A 12 26.86 -18.69 8.46
CA ASP A 12 28.31 -18.83 8.59
C ASP A 12 29.03 -17.75 7.76
N ILE A 13 29.61 -16.78 8.46
CA ILE A 13 30.35 -15.66 7.87
C ILE A 13 31.56 -16.14 7.07
N THR A 14 32.22 -17.22 7.51
CA THR A 14 33.45 -17.73 6.88
C THR A 14 33.15 -18.27 5.48
N VAL A 15 32.04 -18.99 5.34
CA VAL A 15 31.53 -19.52 4.07
C VAL A 15 30.99 -18.40 3.19
N LEU A 16 30.23 -17.46 3.78
CA LEU A 16 29.58 -16.37 3.05
C LEU A 16 30.60 -15.36 2.47
N LYS A 17 31.73 -15.17 3.17
CA LYS A 17 32.81 -14.22 2.89
C LYS A 17 32.38 -12.75 2.99
N GLN A 18 33.31 -11.92 3.47
CA GLN A 18 33.16 -10.48 3.67
C GLN A 18 32.50 -9.72 2.51
N ARG A 19 32.93 -10.03 1.28
CA ARG A 19 32.47 -9.34 0.08
C ARG A 19 30.95 -9.40 -0.06
N ARG A 20 30.33 -10.55 0.18
CA ARG A 20 28.89 -10.73 0.02
C ARG A 20 28.11 -9.94 1.07
N ILE A 21 28.59 -9.97 2.32
CA ILE A 21 28.03 -9.18 3.42
C ILE A 21 28.07 -7.69 3.07
N ASN A 22 29.22 -7.18 2.59
CA ASN A 22 29.36 -5.78 2.22
C ASN A 22 28.42 -5.38 1.07
N THR A 23 28.33 -6.20 0.02
CA THR A 23 27.45 -5.94 -1.12
C THR A 23 25.97 -5.96 -0.72
N ALA A 24 25.52 -6.93 0.08
CA ALA A 24 24.15 -6.98 0.57
C ALA A 24 23.81 -5.75 1.43
N SER A 25 24.69 -5.42 2.37
CA SER A 25 24.54 -4.24 3.22
C SER A 25 24.47 -2.93 2.44
N HIS A 26 25.29 -2.81 1.38
CA HIS A 26 25.23 -1.67 0.47
C HIS A 26 23.87 -1.58 -0.20
N ARG A 27 23.37 -2.67 -0.79
CA ARG A 27 22.05 -2.70 -1.45
C ARG A 27 20.91 -2.34 -0.52
N TRP A 28 20.92 -2.83 0.72
CA TRP A 28 19.89 -2.50 1.70
C TRP A 28 19.91 -1.02 2.09
N ARG A 29 21.10 -0.44 2.30
CA ARG A 29 21.23 1.00 2.58
C ARG A 29 20.76 1.86 1.42
N GLU A 30 21.08 1.47 0.19
CA GLU A 30 20.61 2.19 -0.99
C GLU A 30 19.08 2.11 -1.14
N LYS A 31 18.47 0.94 -0.95
CA LYS A 31 17.00 0.81 -0.92
C LYS A 31 16.36 1.68 0.16
N ALA A 32 16.92 1.67 1.37
CA ALA A 32 16.43 2.50 2.47
C ALA A 32 16.52 4.00 2.15
N LYS A 33 17.58 4.46 1.47
CA LYS A 33 17.68 5.84 1.00
C LYS A 33 16.61 6.22 -0.03
N GLN A 34 16.19 5.27 -0.85
CA GLN A 34 15.10 5.45 -1.82
C GLN A 34 13.70 5.38 -1.18
N GLY A 35 13.61 5.20 0.14
CA GLY A 35 12.33 5.04 0.85
C GLY A 35 11.69 3.67 0.62
N GLU A 36 12.40 2.69 0.06
CA GLU A 36 11.89 1.34 -0.16
C GLU A 36 12.05 0.49 1.11
N SER A 37 11.02 -0.28 1.45
CA SER A 37 11.07 -1.28 2.52
C SER A 37 11.93 -2.49 2.12
N LEU A 38 12.48 -3.19 3.12
CA LEU A 38 13.18 -4.48 2.96
C LEU A 38 12.24 -5.69 2.99
N GLU A 39 10.92 -5.45 2.94
CA GLU A 39 9.89 -6.49 2.90
C GLU A 39 10.00 -7.41 1.66
N ASP A 40 9.51 -8.65 1.79
CA ASP A 40 9.48 -9.60 0.68
C ASP A 40 8.39 -9.24 -0.33
N LEU A 41 8.79 -8.51 -1.39
CA LEU A 41 7.91 -8.12 -2.48
C LEU A 41 7.58 -9.25 -3.47
N ARG A 42 8.11 -10.46 -3.30
CA ARG A 42 7.85 -11.58 -4.23
C ARG A 42 6.37 -11.98 -4.28
N LEU A 43 5.62 -11.75 -3.19
CA LEU A 43 4.18 -12.01 -3.16
C LEU A 43 3.41 -11.13 -4.16
N GLY A 44 3.84 -9.88 -4.35
CA GLY A 44 3.22 -8.93 -5.28
C GLY A 44 3.84 -8.94 -6.69
N ASN A 45 5.12 -9.31 -6.79
CA ASN A 45 5.90 -9.30 -8.04
C ASN A 45 6.01 -10.69 -8.68
N SER A 46 4.98 -11.53 -8.55
CA SER A 46 4.97 -12.85 -9.21
C SER A 46 4.88 -12.65 -10.72
N GLY A 47 6.02 -12.72 -11.41
CA GLY A 47 6.09 -12.43 -12.86
C GLY A 47 5.17 -13.34 -13.69
N ARG A 48 5.20 -14.66 -13.46
CA ARG A 48 4.29 -15.57 -14.17
C ARG A 48 2.95 -15.65 -13.42
N PRO A 49 1.81 -15.34 -14.07
CA PRO A 49 0.51 -15.54 -13.46
C PRO A 49 0.31 -17.00 -13.08
N ARG A 50 -0.29 -17.24 -11.92
CA ARG A 50 -0.68 -18.58 -11.50
C ARG A 50 -1.81 -19.09 -12.41
N HIS A 51 -1.57 -20.18 -13.13
CA HIS A 51 -2.58 -20.88 -13.94
C HIS A 51 -3.45 -21.86 -13.13
N LYS A 52 -3.35 -21.85 -11.79
CA LYS A 52 -4.19 -22.71 -10.95
C LYS A 52 -5.56 -22.05 -10.75
N GLU A 53 -6.62 -22.83 -10.84
CA GLU A 53 -7.96 -22.42 -10.42
C GLU A 53 -7.93 -22.00 -8.94
N LEU A 54 -8.60 -20.88 -8.64
CA LEU A 54 -8.75 -20.39 -7.27
C LEU A 54 -9.54 -21.41 -6.47
N THR A 55 -9.14 -21.61 -5.23
CA THR A 55 -10.02 -22.34 -4.30
C THR A 55 -11.21 -21.47 -3.93
N GLU A 56 -12.36 -22.09 -3.62
CA GLU A 56 -13.59 -21.38 -3.21
C GLU A 56 -13.33 -20.37 -2.07
N LYS A 57 -12.42 -20.71 -1.15
CA LYS A 57 -12.02 -19.83 -0.05
C LYS A 57 -11.27 -18.59 -0.52
N GLU A 58 -10.37 -18.73 -1.49
CA GLU A 58 -9.60 -17.62 -2.06
C GLU A 58 -10.51 -16.70 -2.89
N GLU A 59 -11.43 -17.29 -3.64
CA GLU A 59 -12.45 -16.54 -4.38
C GLU A 59 -13.37 -15.76 -3.45
N LEU A 60 -13.88 -16.40 -2.39
CA LEU A 60 -14.68 -15.73 -1.36
C LEU A 60 -13.92 -14.58 -0.70
N LYS A 61 -12.61 -14.76 -0.44
CA LYS A 61 -11.77 -13.69 0.13
C LYS A 61 -11.64 -12.51 -0.83
N ARG A 62 -11.45 -12.76 -2.13
CA ARG A 62 -11.38 -11.71 -3.16
C ARG A 62 -12.70 -10.96 -3.27
N LEU A 63 -13.82 -11.69 -3.39
CA LEU A 63 -15.15 -11.08 -3.47
C LEU A 63 -15.47 -10.24 -2.24
N ARG A 64 -15.11 -10.70 -1.03
CA ARG A 64 -15.28 -9.89 0.19
C ARG A 64 -14.47 -8.61 0.17
N ALA A 65 -13.23 -8.67 -0.32
CA ALA A 65 -12.37 -7.49 -0.44
C ALA A 65 -12.93 -6.50 -1.47
N GLU A 66 -13.41 -6.99 -2.62
CA GLU A 66 -14.04 -6.18 -3.66
C GLU A 66 -15.32 -5.51 -3.17
N VAL A 67 -16.19 -6.24 -2.47
CA VAL A 67 -17.39 -5.68 -1.85
C VAL A 67 -17.05 -4.60 -0.82
N ALA A 68 -16.00 -4.81 0.00
CA ALA A 68 -15.57 -3.81 0.97
C ALA A 68 -15.05 -2.53 0.29
N TYR A 69 -14.28 -2.69 -0.79
CA TYR A 69 -13.78 -1.58 -1.60
C TYR A 69 -14.91 -0.78 -2.24
N LEU A 70 -15.85 -1.46 -2.91
CA LEU A 70 -17.00 -0.81 -3.56
C LEU A 70 -17.91 -0.09 -2.56
N LYS A 71 -18.05 -0.61 -1.34
CA LYS A 71 -18.77 0.09 -0.27
C LYS A 71 -18.06 1.38 0.14
N ALA A 72 -16.74 1.32 0.33
CA ALA A 72 -15.94 2.50 0.68
C ALA A 72 -16.00 3.57 -0.43
N GLU A 73 -15.94 3.17 -1.70
CA GLU A 73 -16.08 4.06 -2.84
C GLU A 73 -17.47 4.74 -2.87
N ASN A 74 -18.54 3.96 -2.69
CA ASN A 74 -19.90 4.52 -2.62
C ASN A 74 -20.08 5.50 -1.46
N ASP A 75 -19.54 5.18 -0.28
CA ASP A 75 -19.62 6.06 0.88
C ASP A 75 -18.83 7.36 0.66
N PHE A 76 -17.71 7.28 -0.04
CA PHE A 76 -16.94 8.46 -0.45
C PHE A 76 -17.74 9.34 -1.42
N LEU A 77 -18.33 8.77 -2.45
CA LEU A 77 -19.14 9.50 -3.43
C LEU A 77 -20.34 10.20 -2.77
N LYS A 78 -21.04 9.52 -1.84
CA LYS A 78 -22.15 10.14 -1.09
C LYS A 78 -21.72 11.35 -0.27
N LYS A 79 -20.54 11.29 0.35
CA LYS A 79 -19.99 12.43 1.10
C LYS A 79 -19.64 13.59 0.17
N LEU A 80 -19.12 13.30 -1.01
CA LEU A 80 -18.81 14.31 -2.01
C LEU A 80 -20.09 15.03 -2.48
N GLU A 81 -21.13 14.27 -2.83
CA GLU A 81 -22.44 14.84 -3.21
C GLU A 81 -23.04 15.72 -2.10
N GLN A 82 -22.93 15.29 -0.83
CA GLN A 82 -23.40 16.08 0.31
C GLN A 82 -22.65 17.41 0.40
N ALA A 83 -21.32 17.38 0.29
CA ALA A 83 -20.49 18.58 0.33
C ALA A 83 -20.83 19.56 -0.80
N GLU A 84 -21.07 19.04 -2.01
CA GLU A 84 -21.49 19.86 -3.16
C GLU A 84 -22.85 20.52 -2.93
N ARG A 85 -23.85 19.77 -2.43
CA ARG A 85 -25.17 20.32 -2.09
C ARG A 85 -25.08 21.39 -1.02
N GLU A 86 -24.28 21.19 0.02
CA GLU A 86 -24.05 22.20 1.06
C GLU A 86 -23.39 23.47 0.51
N ALA A 87 -22.42 23.33 -0.41
CA ALA A 87 -21.76 24.46 -1.04
C ALA A 87 -22.75 25.28 -1.88
N ILE A 88 -23.59 24.62 -2.68
CA ILE A 88 -24.66 25.26 -3.46
C ILE A 88 -25.66 25.98 -2.55
N TRP A 89 -26.11 25.31 -1.47
CA TRP A 89 -27.02 25.91 -0.50
C TRP A 89 -26.42 27.16 0.16
N LYS A 90 -25.15 27.08 0.60
CA LYS A 90 -24.41 28.22 1.18
C LYS A 90 -24.30 29.37 0.18
N ALA A 91 -24.00 29.11 -1.09
CA ALA A 91 -23.93 30.15 -2.13
C ALA A 91 -25.29 30.85 -2.34
N ASN A 92 -26.37 30.08 -2.49
CA ASN A 92 -27.73 30.62 -2.68
C ASN A 92 -28.22 31.43 -1.46
N SER A 93 -27.89 30.97 -0.24
CA SER A 93 -28.25 31.66 1.01
C SER A 93 -27.50 33.00 1.20
N ARG A 94 -26.29 33.14 0.64
CA ARG A 94 -25.54 34.40 0.67
C ARG A 94 -26.10 35.40 -0.34
N SER A 95 -26.44 34.95 -1.55
CA SER A 95 -27.06 35.79 -2.59
C SER A 95 -28.38 36.41 -2.11
N THR A 96 -29.23 35.65 -1.42
CA THR A 96 -30.52 36.13 -0.89
C THR A 96 -30.41 37.07 0.31
N LYS A 97 -29.30 37.07 1.06
CA LYS A 97 -29.06 38.06 2.13
C LYS A 97 -28.57 39.40 1.56
N ASN A 98 -27.74 39.37 0.52
CA ASN A 98 -27.23 40.58 -0.12
C ASN A 98 -28.31 41.36 -0.89
N SER A 99 -29.40 40.72 -1.32
CA SER A 99 -30.51 41.40 -2.00
C SER A 99 -31.59 41.99 -1.07
N LYS A 100 -31.51 41.72 0.23
CA LYS A 100 -32.45 42.22 1.26
C LYS A 100 -31.85 43.32 2.15
N SER A 101 -30.60 43.73 1.88
CA SER A 101 -29.90 44.79 2.61
C SER A 101 -29.77 46.06 1.77
#